data_AF-A0A9D0BZF9-F1
#
_entry.id   AF-A0A9D0BZF9-F1
#
_cell.length_a   1.000
_cell.length_b   1.000
_cell.length_c   1.000
_cell.angle_alpha   90.00
_cell.angle_beta   90.00
_cell.angle_gamma   90.00
#
_symmetry.space_group_name_H-M   'P 1'
#
loop_
_entity.id
_entity.type
_entity.pdbx_description
1 polymer ?
#
loop_
_entity_poly.entity_id
_entity_poly.type
_entity_poly.pdbx_seq_one_letter_code
_entity_poly.pdbx_strand_id
1 'polypeptide(L)'
;MNAKSKAEPSKVIIGIHGLSNKPPEKTLANWWEKAMLEGLEVNCGLRLEALDFCSVYWADVMYRKPDPKPDRYRRAKKGALQPYEEGWLDYIREVVLDIGGDMLDTMKQTFGMDALADRVLKSKLKDLYKYYEKPAIRKKLRDRLRQAILDNRNKRIMLVAHSMGTIIAYDVLRELGREDAGLSVEHFVTIGSPLGLPHVKYKIMLESPLVRTPSIVKKWSNLADRRDPVALDVHLSDDYEANYAGVKVRDDLVMNDWGGIHHKSYGYLRTPEFSNLLKNFI
;
A
#
# COMPACT_ATOMS: atom_id res chain seq x y z
N MET A 1 -3.42 -42.46 19.95
CA MET A 1 -2.90 -41.73 18.77
C MET A 1 -2.73 -40.26 19.18
N ASN A 2 -1.51 -39.82 19.43
CA ASN A 2 -1.23 -38.42 19.79
C ASN A 2 -1.40 -37.55 18.55
N ALA A 3 -2.46 -36.74 18.51
CA ALA A 3 -2.54 -35.60 17.62
C ALA A 3 -1.38 -34.66 17.99
N LYS A 4 -0.28 -34.73 17.25
CA LYS A 4 0.75 -33.70 17.29
C LYS A 4 0.05 -32.41 16.89
N SER A 5 -0.20 -31.55 17.87
CA SER A 5 -0.46 -30.13 17.67
C SER A 5 0.61 -29.62 16.70
N LYS A 6 0.22 -29.32 15.45
CA LYS A 6 1.11 -28.62 14.53
C LYS A 6 1.28 -27.23 15.13
N ALA A 7 2.49 -26.92 15.59
CA ALA A 7 2.83 -25.58 16.04
C ALA A 7 2.40 -24.57 14.96
N GLU A 8 1.75 -23.49 15.37
CA GLU A 8 1.34 -22.46 14.41
C GLU A 8 2.57 -21.92 13.67
N PRO A 9 2.48 -21.76 12.33
CA PRO A 9 3.57 -21.17 11.57
C PRO A 9 3.88 -19.76 12.09
N SER A 10 5.17 -19.44 12.19
CA SER A 10 5.60 -18.09 12.59
C SER A 10 5.09 -17.03 11.61
N LYS A 11 5.03 -15.78 12.05
CA LYS A 11 4.42 -14.66 11.31
C LYS A 11 5.52 -13.71 10.83
N VAL A 12 5.35 -13.11 9.66
CA VAL A 12 6.23 -12.07 9.15
C VAL A 12 5.43 -10.98 8.43
N ILE A 13 5.87 -9.75 8.59
CA ILE A 13 5.38 -8.60 7.85
C ILE A 13 6.42 -8.29 6.76
N ILE A 14 6.02 -8.37 5.50
CA ILE A 14 6.86 -7.97 4.36
C ILE A 14 6.39 -6.60 3.91
N GLY A 15 7.26 -5.59 3.90
CA GLY A 15 6.95 -4.24 3.45
C GLY A 15 7.62 -3.92 2.11
N ILE A 16 6.89 -3.43 1.11
CA ILE A 16 7.48 -2.90 -0.13
C ILE A 16 7.15 -1.42 -0.29
N HIS A 17 8.20 -0.60 -0.37
CA HIS A 17 8.06 0.85 -0.46
C HIS A 17 7.63 1.32 -1.86
N GLY A 18 7.11 2.54 -1.92
CA GLY A 18 6.78 3.22 -3.15
C GLY A 18 7.94 3.93 -3.84
N LEU A 19 7.62 4.53 -4.98
CA LEU A 19 8.52 5.35 -5.79
C LEU A 19 9.04 6.60 -5.07
N SER A 20 10.03 7.26 -5.67
CA SER A 20 10.92 8.31 -5.11
C SER A 20 12.14 7.71 -4.43
N ASN A 21 13.24 8.48 -4.41
CA ASN A 21 14.45 8.09 -3.70
C ASN A 21 14.14 7.86 -2.21
N LYS A 22 14.93 7.02 -1.55
CA LYS A 22 14.69 6.58 -0.18
C LYS A 22 15.94 6.82 0.68
N PRO A 23 15.77 6.97 2.01
CA PRO A 23 16.90 6.85 2.92
C PRO A 23 17.55 5.46 2.76
N PRO A 24 18.75 5.24 3.33
CA PRO A 24 19.37 3.91 3.35
C PRO A 24 18.40 2.83 3.82
N GLU A 25 18.50 1.62 3.25
CA GLU A 25 17.58 0.50 3.48
C GLU A 25 17.27 0.26 4.96
N LYS A 26 18.30 0.10 5.81
CA LYS A 26 18.13 -0.10 7.26
C LYS A 26 17.38 1.05 7.94
N THR A 27 17.62 2.28 7.48
CA THR A 27 16.94 3.47 8.00
C THR A 27 15.47 3.47 7.61
N LEU A 28 15.15 3.13 6.35
CA LEU A 28 13.76 3.00 5.90
C LEU A 28 13.02 1.93 6.69
N ALA A 29 13.64 0.75 6.85
CA ALA A 29 13.07 -0.39 7.55
C ALA A 29 12.73 -0.02 9.01
N ASN A 30 13.69 0.55 9.74
CA ASN A 30 13.52 1.01 11.11
C ASN A 30 12.43 2.10 11.23
N TRP A 31 12.28 2.98 10.24
CA TRP A 31 11.23 4.01 10.25
C TRP A 31 9.83 3.45 9.96
N TRP A 32 9.71 2.45 9.10
CA TRP A 32 8.46 1.70 8.93
C TRP A 32 8.07 0.99 10.20
N GLU A 33 9.00 0.25 10.81
CA GLU A 33 8.76 -0.48 12.06
C GLU A 33 8.34 0.47 13.19
N LYS A 34 9.02 1.61 13.35
CA LYS A 34 8.61 2.63 14.33
C LYS A 34 7.22 3.18 14.11
N ALA A 35 6.82 3.41 12.85
CA ALA A 35 5.46 3.86 12.54
C ALA A 35 4.41 2.81 12.94
N MET A 36 4.66 1.54 12.62
CA MET A 36 3.78 0.43 12.98
C MET A 36 3.69 0.24 14.51
N LEU A 37 4.82 0.25 15.21
CA LEU A 37 4.87 0.16 16.68
C LEU A 37 4.17 1.34 17.35
N GLU A 38 4.35 2.55 16.85
CA GLU A 38 3.60 3.73 17.32
C GLU A 38 2.09 3.54 17.13
N GLY A 39 1.65 3.08 15.96
CA GLY A 39 0.24 2.83 15.68
C GLY A 39 -0.37 1.81 16.64
N LEU A 40 0.31 0.68 16.87
CA LEU A 40 -0.11 -0.34 17.83
C LEU A 40 -0.19 0.20 19.26
N GLU A 41 0.81 0.98 19.70
CA GLU A 41 0.84 1.55 21.04
C GLU A 41 -0.32 2.55 21.22
N VAL A 42 -0.46 3.51 20.29
CA VAL A 42 -1.39 4.64 20.43
C VAL A 42 -2.83 4.23 20.17
N ASN A 43 -3.09 3.45 19.11
CA ASN A 43 -4.45 3.14 18.67
C ASN A 43 -5.00 1.87 19.31
N CYS A 44 -4.13 0.93 19.67
CA CYS A 44 -4.54 -0.39 20.14
C CYS A 44 -4.15 -0.69 21.59
N GLY A 45 -3.37 0.19 22.25
CA GLY A 45 -2.83 -0.05 23.58
C GLY A 45 -1.82 -1.20 23.64
N LEU A 46 -1.29 -1.65 22.48
CA LEU A 46 -0.39 -2.80 22.38
C LEU A 46 1.05 -2.33 22.22
N ARG A 47 1.85 -2.50 23.27
CA ARG A 47 3.27 -2.14 23.25
C ARG A 47 4.13 -3.36 22.96
N LEU A 48 4.88 -3.30 21.87
CA LEU A 48 5.85 -4.32 21.45
C LEU A 48 7.24 -3.68 21.34
N GLU A 49 8.28 -4.49 21.53
CA GLU A 49 9.67 -4.03 21.37
C GLU A 49 10.12 -4.04 19.92
N ALA A 50 9.68 -5.03 19.14
CA ALA A 50 10.04 -5.23 17.74
C ALA A 50 8.95 -6.03 17.00
N LEU A 51 9.00 -5.99 15.68
CA LEU A 51 8.19 -6.79 14.76
C LEU A 51 9.10 -7.69 13.91
N ASP A 52 8.65 -8.89 13.55
CA ASP A 52 9.31 -9.66 12.49
C ASP A 52 9.00 -9.00 11.14
N PHE A 53 9.82 -7.99 10.78
CA PHE A 53 9.61 -7.11 9.64
C PHE A 53 10.72 -7.24 8.59
N CYS A 54 10.33 -7.64 7.39
CA CYS A 54 11.19 -7.73 6.22
C CYS A 54 10.88 -6.57 5.25
N SER A 55 11.77 -5.58 5.16
CA SER A 55 11.62 -4.45 4.23
C SER A 55 12.25 -4.76 2.87
N VAL A 56 11.43 -4.87 1.84
CA VAL A 56 11.86 -4.98 0.44
C VAL A 56 12.26 -3.60 -0.08
N TYR A 57 13.58 -3.39 -0.17
CA TYR A 57 14.18 -2.17 -0.70
C TYR A 57 14.53 -2.32 -2.17
N TRP A 58 14.19 -1.34 -3.00
CA TRP A 58 14.53 -1.33 -4.44
C TRP A 58 14.96 0.04 -4.97
N ALA A 59 15.01 1.07 -4.12
CA ALA A 59 15.37 2.42 -4.57
C ALA A 59 16.79 2.51 -5.14
N ASP A 60 17.74 1.67 -4.71
CA ASP A 60 19.09 1.56 -5.27
C ASP A 60 19.12 1.10 -6.74
N VAL A 61 18.09 0.40 -7.21
CA VAL A 61 17.96 0.05 -8.63
C VAL A 61 17.63 1.28 -9.48
N MET A 62 16.91 2.25 -8.90
CA MET A 62 16.43 3.45 -9.58
C MET A 62 17.31 4.68 -9.33
N TYR A 63 18.05 4.71 -8.22
CA TYR A 63 18.83 5.84 -7.75
C TYR A 63 20.22 5.39 -7.29
N ARG A 64 21.27 6.01 -7.84
CA ARG A 64 22.67 5.64 -7.54
C ARG A 64 23.06 5.85 -6.07
N LYS A 65 22.47 6.84 -5.41
CA LYS A 65 22.74 7.18 -4.00
C LYS A 65 21.40 7.33 -3.26
N PRO A 66 21.33 6.94 -1.97
CA PRO A 66 20.17 7.22 -1.13
C PRO A 66 19.84 8.72 -1.10
N ASP A 67 18.61 9.02 -0.74
CA ASP A 67 18.15 10.40 -0.55
C ASP A 67 19.02 11.08 0.52
N PRO A 68 19.72 12.18 0.19
CA PRO A 68 20.55 12.90 1.15
C PRO A 68 19.73 13.70 2.17
N LYS A 69 18.45 13.99 1.88
CA LYS A 69 17.56 14.76 2.75
C LYS A 69 16.18 14.09 2.86
N PRO A 70 16.13 12.84 3.32
CA PRO A 70 14.88 12.11 3.42
C PRO A 70 14.02 12.75 4.51
N ASP A 71 12.73 12.88 4.24
CA ASP A 71 11.77 13.26 5.28
C ASP A 71 11.71 12.14 6.35
N ARG A 72 12.27 12.48 7.52
CA ARG A 72 12.58 11.57 8.62
C ARG A 72 11.34 11.20 9.39
N TYR A 73 11.29 9.97 9.89
CA TYR A 73 10.20 9.57 10.78
C TYR A 73 10.17 10.45 12.05
N ARG A 74 8.97 10.88 12.42
CA ARG A 74 8.60 11.64 13.60
C ARG A 74 7.29 11.08 14.16
N ARG A 75 7.19 10.97 15.49
CA ARG A 75 5.96 10.55 16.16
C ARG A 75 4.81 11.52 15.88
N ALA A 76 3.59 11.02 15.98
CA ALA A 76 2.38 11.81 15.83
C ALA A 76 2.23 12.79 17.00
N LYS A 77 1.59 13.93 16.77
CA LYS A 77 1.16 14.78 17.87
C LYS A 77 0.05 14.06 18.64
N LYS A 78 -0.06 14.31 19.96
CA LYS A 78 -1.12 13.72 20.78
C LYS A 78 -2.49 14.03 20.16
N GLY A 79 -3.30 12.99 19.95
CA GLY A 79 -4.64 13.10 19.37
C GLY A 79 -4.68 13.28 17.85
N ALA A 80 -3.55 13.19 17.13
CA ALA A 80 -3.54 13.33 15.67
C ALA A 80 -3.92 12.04 14.91
N LEU A 81 -3.82 10.88 15.56
CA LEU A 81 -4.20 9.59 14.99
C LEU A 81 -5.67 9.35 15.33
N GLN A 82 -6.55 9.74 14.40
CA GLN A 82 -7.99 9.58 14.53
C GLN A 82 -8.48 8.58 13.48
N PRO A 83 -9.49 7.76 13.81
CA PRO A 83 -10.13 6.93 12.80
C PRO A 83 -10.76 7.84 11.74
N TYR A 84 -10.90 7.33 10.53
CA TYR A 84 -11.73 8.00 9.55
C TYR A 84 -13.19 7.95 9.99
N GLU A 85 -13.83 9.11 10.12
CA GLU A 85 -15.27 9.23 10.35
C GLU A 85 -15.92 9.75 9.06
N GLU A 86 -16.79 8.95 8.44
CA GLU A 86 -17.58 9.39 7.30
C GLU A 86 -18.50 10.53 7.72
N GLY A 87 -18.18 11.73 7.22
CA GLY A 87 -18.91 12.94 7.54
C GLY A 87 -19.99 13.25 6.51
N TRP A 88 -20.96 14.09 6.89
CA TRP A 88 -21.94 14.68 5.97
C TRP A 88 -21.32 15.31 4.70
N LEU A 89 -20.10 15.86 4.80
CA LEU A 89 -19.35 16.40 3.67
C LEU A 89 -18.92 15.32 2.66
N ASP A 90 -18.69 14.09 3.12
CA ASP A 90 -18.35 12.96 2.25
C ASP A 90 -19.56 12.49 1.44
N TYR A 91 -20.72 12.43 2.08
CA TYR A 91 -22.00 12.16 1.40
C TYR A 91 -22.29 13.22 0.32
N ILE A 92 -22.16 14.50 0.67
CA ILE A 92 -22.36 15.59 -0.30
C ILE A 92 -21.36 15.48 -1.46
N ARG A 93 -20.10 15.12 -1.20
CA ARG A 93 -19.08 15.02 -2.24
C ARG A 93 -19.33 13.85 -3.19
N GLU A 94 -19.75 12.70 -2.70
CA GLU A 94 -20.15 11.57 -3.57
C GLU A 94 -21.39 11.91 -4.39
N VAL A 95 -22.41 12.51 -3.75
CA VAL A 95 -23.60 12.98 -4.44
C VAL A 95 -23.27 14.04 -5.50
N VAL A 96 -22.33 14.96 -5.24
CA VAL A 96 -21.88 15.95 -6.22
C VAL A 96 -21.10 15.31 -7.37
N LEU A 97 -20.26 14.31 -7.09
CA LEU A 97 -19.57 13.53 -8.13
C LEU A 97 -20.57 12.82 -9.05
N ASP A 98 -21.68 12.31 -8.50
CA ASP A 98 -22.77 11.68 -9.27
C ASP A 98 -23.70 12.67 -9.99
N ILE A 99 -23.87 13.90 -9.46
CA ILE A 99 -24.82 14.89 -9.99
C ILE A 99 -24.20 15.82 -11.06
N GLY A 100 -22.87 15.95 -11.17
CA GLY A 100 -22.23 16.59 -12.33
C GLY A 100 -20.84 17.19 -12.08
N GLY A 101 -19.90 16.93 -13.01
CA GLY A 101 -18.50 17.34 -12.93
C GLY A 101 -18.23 18.86 -12.90
N ASP A 102 -19.16 19.69 -13.37
CA ASP A 102 -18.96 21.14 -13.56
C ASP A 102 -18.81 21.93 -12.24
N MET A 103 -19.46 21.49 -11.16
CA MET A 103 -19.38 22.18 -9.87
C MET A 103 -18.03 21.90 -9.16
N LEU A 104 -17.48 20.70 -9.36
CA LEU A 104 -16.17 20.30 -8.84
C LEU A 104 -15.04 21.08 -9.51
N ASP A 105 -15.12 21.27 -10.82
CA ASP A 105 -14.09 21.98 -11.57
C ASP A 105 -13.98 23.46 -11.17
N THR A 106 -15.10 24.06 -10.77
CA THR A 106 -15.13 25.43 -10.24
C THR A 106 -14.47 25.55 -8.85
N MET A 107 -14.72 24.58 -7.95
CA MET A 107 -14.09 24.58 -6.62
C MET A 107 -12.59 24.21 -6.64
N LYS A 108 -12.17 23.32 -7.54
CA LYS A 108 -10.77 22.92 -7.71
C LYS A 108 -9.85 24.09 -8.13
N GLN A 109 -10.34 24.94 -9.05
CA GLN A 109 -9.59 26.08 -9.59
C GLN A 109 -9.25 27.16 -8.54
N THR A 110 -10.06 27.31 -7.50
CA THR A 110 -9.96 28.46 -6.57
C THR A 110 -8.92 28.24 -5.46
N PHE A 111 -8.58 26.99 -5.14
CA PHE A 111 -7.71 26.65 -3.99
C PHE A 111 -6.25 26.30 -4.35
N GLY A 112 -5.85 26.34 -5.64
CA GLY A 112 -4.46 26.10 -6.04
C GLY A 112 -3.91 24.68 -5.77
N MET A 113 -4.78 23.73 -5.38
CA MET A 113 -4.41 22.33 -5.15
C MET A 113 -4.07 21.59 -6.45
N ASP A 114 -4.65 22.00 -7.58
CA ASP A 114 -4.45 21.36 -8.88
C ASP A 114 -2.99 21.39 -9.34
N ALA A 115 -2.30 22.52 -9.21
CA ALA A 115 -0.92 22.64 -9.69
C ALA A 115 0.06 21.72 -8.93
N LEU A 116 -0.15 21.53 -7.62
CA LEU A 116 0.65 20.63 -6.80
C LEU A 116 0.27 19.16 -7.05
N ALA A 117 -1.02 18.84 -7.10
CA ALA A 117 -1.51 17.51 -7.42
C ALA A 117 -1.07 17.05 -8.81
N ASP A 118 -1.23 17.90 -9.83
CA ASP A 118 -0.79 17.66 -11.20
C ASP A 118 0.71 17.44 -11.29
N ARG A 119 1.51 18.20 -10.53
CA ARG A 119 2.97 18.03 -10.53
C ARG A 119 3.37 16.70 -9.91
N VAL A 120 2.74 16.30 -8.80
CA VAL A 120 2.96 15.00 -8.16
C VAL A 120 2.53 13.88 -9.10
N LEU A 121 1.33 13.97 -9.69
CA LEU A 121 0.79 12.99 -10.61
C LEU A 121 1.66 12.86 -11.86
N LYS A 122 2.02 13.96 -12.52
CA LYS A 122 2.94 13.95 -13.70
C LYS A 122 4.29 13.34 -13.37
N SER A 123 4.86 13.66 -12.19
CA SER A 123 6.12 13.05 -11.76
C SER A 123 5.98 11.55 -11.54
N LYS A 124 4.88 11.09 -10.90
CA LYS A 124 4.61 9.67 -10.65
C LYS A 124 4.31 8.91 -11.94
N LEU A 125 3.58 9.51 -12.88
CA LEU A 125 3.33 8.95 -14.22
C LEU A 125 4.63 8.79 -15.02
N LYS A 126 5.54 9.76 -14.98
CA LYS A 126 6.85 9.66 -15.66
C LYS A 126 7.69 8.50 -15.14
N ASP A 127 7.67 8.26 -13.84
CA ASP A 127 8.42 7.18 -13.23
C ASP A 127 7.70 5.82 -13.33
N LEU A 128 6.35 5.82 -13.34
CA LEU A 128 5.54 4.67 -13.70
C LEU A 128 5.84 4.21 -15.14
N TYR A 129 6.00 5.17 -16.06
CA TYR A 129 6.46 4.91 -17.42
C TYR A 129 7.82 4.21 -17.41
N LYS A 130 8.78 4.62 -16.57
CA LYS A 130 10.07 3.89 -16.46
C LYS A 130 9.91 2.45 -15.99
N TYR A 131 8.96 2.16 -15.09
CA TYR A 131 8.68 0.79 -14.65
C TYR A 131 8.18 -0.07 -15.81
N TYR A 132 7.20 0.40 -16.57
CA TYR A 132 6.63 -0.38 -17.67
C TYR A 132 7.55 -0.48 -18.91
N GLU A 133 8.36 0.54 -19.18
CA GLU A 133 9.15 0.64 -20.43
C GLU A 133 10.57 0.09 -20.30
N LYS A 134 11.01 -0.28 -19.09
CA LYS A 134 12.34 -0.86 -18.85
C LYS A 134 12.23 -2.27 -18.28
N PRO A 135 12.07 -3.31 -19.13
CA PRO A 135 11.87 -4.69 -18.69
C PRO A 135 12.92 -5.20 -17.70
N ALA A 136 14.20 -4.85 -17.91
CA ALA A 136 15.27 -5.26 -17.00
C ALA A 136 15.17 -4.64 -15.60
N ILE A 137 14.72 -3.38 -15.49
CA ILE A 137 14.48 -2.72 -14.19
C ILE A 137 13.27 -3.36 -13.52
N ARG A 138 12.18 -3.52 -14.28
CA ARG A 138 10.96 -4.14 -13.81
C ARG A 138 11.21 -5.53 -13.23
N LYS A 139 11.96 -6.37 -13.95
CA LYS A 139 12.35 -7.71 -13.49
C LYS A 139 13.11 -7.64 -12.17
N LYS A 140 14.12 -6.77 -12.04
CA LYS A 140 14.90 -6.61 -10.80
C LYS A 140 14.03 -6.22 -9.60
N LEU A 141 13.08 -5.30 -9.80
CA LEU A 141 12.15 -4.87 -8.74
C LEU A 141 11.24 -6.02 -8.31
N ARG A 142 10.68 -6.77 -9.26
CA ARG A 142 9.81 -7.93 -9.00
C ARG A 142 10.57 -9.07 -8.34
N ASP A 143 11.78 -9.39 -8.82
CA ASP A 143 12.63 -10.45 -8.27
C ASP A 143 12.92 -10.23 -6.77
N ARG A 144 13.14 -8.98 -6.33
CA ARG A 144 13.39 -8.69 -4.90
C ARG A 144 12.20 -9.02 -4.02
N LEU A 145 10.99 -8.60 -4.42
CA LEU A 145 9.79 -8.94 -3.65
C LEU A 145 9.49 -10.43 -3.70
N ARG A 146 9.63 -11.03 -4.89
CA ARG A 146 9.45 -12.46 -5.10
C ARG A 146 10.35 -13.27 -4.17
N GLN A 147 11.64 -12.92 -4.10
CA GLN A 147 12.60 -13.61 -3.22
C GLN A 147 12.18 -13.47 -1.74
N ALA A 148 11.82 -12.27 -1.29
CA ALA A 148 11.38 -12.06 0.10
C ALA A 148 10.15 -12.91 0.47
N ILE A 149 9.19 -13.07 -0.44
CA ILE A 149 8.01 -13.93 -0.24
C ILE A 149 8.43 -15.40 -0.19
N LEU A 150 9.26 -15.86 -1.12
CA LEU A 150 9.70 -17.26 -1.20
C LEU A 150 10.57 -17.67 -0.02
N ASP A 151 11.47 -16.81 0.45
CA ASP A 151 12.31 -17.04 1.63
C ASP A 151 11.47 -17.20 2.91
N ASN A 152 10.28 -16.61 2.93
CA ASN A 152 9.35 -16.66 4.04
C ASN A 152 8.11 -17.53 3.77
N ARG A 153 8.11 -18.38 2.74
CA ARG A 153 6.91 -19.15 2.31
C ARG A 153 6.34 -20.10 3.37
N ASN A 154 7.13 -20.47 4.38
CA ASN A 154 6.73 -21.32 5.49
C ASN A 154 6.10 -20.54 6.66
N LYS A 155 6.06 -19.21 6.58
CA LYS A 155 5.48 -18.31 7.57
C LYS A 155 4.08 -17.85 7.13
N ARG A 156 3.29 -17.34 8.07
CA ARG A 156 2.12 -16.50 7.73
C ARG A 156 2.64 -15.13 7.30
N ILE A 157 2.29 -14.70 6.09
CA ILE A 157 2.80 -13.46 5.51
C ILE A 157 1.70 -12.39 5.49
N MET A 158 1.97 -11.24 6.10
CA MET A 158 1.28 -9.98 5.81
C MET A 158 2.16 -9.17 4.86
N LEU A 159 1.69 -8.91 3.64
CA LEU A 159 2.39 -8.09 2.66
C LEU A 159 1.81 -6.68 2.66
N VAL A 160 2.59 -5.69 3.07
CA VAL A 160 2.21 -4.27 3.08
C VAL A 160 2.91 -3.55 1.93
N ALA A 161 2.14 -3.02 0.99
CA ALA A 161 2.66 -2.38 -0.21
C ALA A 161 2.24 -0.92 -0.28
N HIS A 162 3.19 -0.02 -0.55
CA HIS A 162 2.94 1.42 -0.65
C HIS A 162 3.10 1.97 -2.06
N SER A 163 2.14 2.77 -2.52
CA SER A 163 2.25 3.50 -3.79
C SER A 163 2.65 2.55 -4.94
N MET A 164 3.69 2.86 -5.73
CA MET A 164 4.16 1.96 -6.80
C MET A 164 4.51 0.53 -6.33
N GLY A 165 4.82 0.35 -5.05
CA GLY A 165 5.01 -0.98 -4.45
C GLY A 165 3.76 -1.85 -4.57
N THR A 166 2.55 -1.28 -4.62
CA THR A 166 1.30 -2.05 -4.79
C THR A 166 1.19 -2.64 -6.19
N ILE A 167 1.68 -1.94 -7.22
CA ILE A 167 1.73 -2.44 -8.60
C ILE A 167 2.69 -3.63 -8.67
N ILE A 168 3.91 -3.47 -8.14
CA ILE A 168 4.91 -4.53 -8.09
C ILE A 168 4.37 -5.74 -7.31
N ALA A 169 3.73 -5.51 -6.17
CA ALA A 169 3.15 -6.56 -5.35
C ALA A 169 2.04 -7.32 -6.08
N TYR A 170 1.09 -6.61 -6.67
CA TYR A 170 0.01 -7.23 -7.44
C TYR A 170 0.54 -8.08 -8.60
N ASP A 171 1.49 -7.53 -9.36
CA ASP A 171 2.20 -8.21 -10.43
C ASP A 171 2.92 -9.50 -9.97
N VAL A 172 3.64 -9.44 -8.85
CA VAL A 172 4.40 -10.57 -8.29
C VAL A 172 3.48 -11.64 -7.72
N LEU A 173 2.42 -11.24 -7.00
CA LEU A 173 1.47 -12.19 -6.41
C LEU A 173 0.73 -12.99 -7.48
N ARG A 174 0.38 -12.36 -8.61
CA ARG A 174 -0.26 -13.06 -9.75
C ARG A 174 0.70 -14.01 -10.46
N GLU A 175 1.97 -13.65 -10.58
CA GLU A 175 3.00 -14.56 -11.13
C GLU A 175 3.19 -15.76 -10.22
N LEU A 176 3.47 -15.52 -8.93
CA LEU A 176 3.66 -16.58 -7.95
C LEU A 176 2.44 -17.50 -7.86
N GLY A 177 1.23 -16.94 -7.90
CA GLY A 177 0.01 -17.75 -7.86
C GLY A 177 -0.28 -18.58 -9.11
N ARG A 178 0.35 -18.27 -10.25
CA ARG A 178 0.35 -19.16 -11.43
C ARG A 178 1.37 -20.28 -11.32
N GLU A 179 2.47 -20.04 -10.63
CA GLU A 179 3.59 -20.97 -10.52
C GLU A 179 3.44 -21.97 -9.37
N ASP A 180 2.93 -21.53 -8.21
CA ASP A 180 2.74 -22.35 -7.02
C ASP A 180 1.41 -22.01 -6.34
N ALA A 181 0.38 -22.81 -6.62
CA ALA A 181 -0.93 -22.68 -5.98
C ALA A 181 -0.93 -23.02 -4.49
N GLY A 182 0.15 -23.63 -3.97
CA GLY A 182 0.33 -23.95 -2.55
C GLY A 182 0.91 -22.79 -1.73
N LEU A 183 1.43 -21.74 -2.39
CA LEU A 183 1.88 -20.53 -1.71
C LEU A 183 0.67 -19.75 -1.17
N SER A 184 0.83 -19.11 -0.01
CA SER A 184 -0.23 -18.25 0.53
C SER A 184 0.30 -16.98 1.16
N VAL A 185 -0.38 -15.88 0.88
CA VAL A 185 -0.25 -14.59 1.56
C VAL A 185 -1.51 -14.38 2.37
N GLU A 186 -1.36 -14.34 3.69
CA GLU A 186 -2.47 -14.28 4.64
C GLU A 186 -3.23 -12.96 4.51
N HIS A 187 -2.50 -11.86 4.31
CA HIS A 187 -3.09 -10.53 4.15
C HIS A 187 -2.25 -9.67 3.23
N PHE A 188 -2.84 -9.22 2.13
CA PHE A 188 -2.28 -8.19 1.27
C PHE A 188 -2.87 -6.83 1.65
N VAL A 189 -2.04 -5.90 2.09
CA VAL A 189 -2.44 -4.55 2.50
C VAL A 189 -1.84 -3.55 1.53
N THR A 190 -2.67 -2.77 0.86
CA THR A 190 -2.23 -1.69 -0.04
C THR A 190 -2.47 -0.34 0.64
N ILE A 191 -1.47 0.55 0.63
CA ILE A 191 -1.55 1.89 1.22
C ILE A 191 -1.19 2.95 0.17
N GLY A 192 -2.06 3.95 -0.03
CA GLY A 192 -1.88 5.00 -1.03
C GLY A 192 -1.69 4.43 -2.44
N SER A 193 -2.56 3.50 -2.85
CA SER A 193 -2.38 2.69 -4.05
C SER A 193 -2.80 3.41 -5.33
N PRO A 194 -1.98 3.43 -6.39
CA PRO A 194 -2.38 3.90 -7.73
C PRO A 194 -3.10 2.82 -8.56
N LEU A 195 -3.50 1.67 -7.97
CA LEU A 195 -4.05 0.53 -8.73
C LEU A 195 -5.39 0.83 -9.41
N GLY A 196 -6.14 1.82 -8.95
CA GLY A 196 -7.40 2.28 -9.57
C GLY A 196 -7.19 3.31 -10.69
N LEU A 197 -5.97 3.84 -10.86
CA LEU A 197 -5.71 4.81 -11.94
C LEU A 197 -5.92 4.15 -13.32
N PRO A 198 -6.71 4.76 -14.24
CA PRO A 198 -7.03 4.16 -15.53
C PRO A 198 -5.82 3.70 -16.33
N HIS A 199 -4.73 4.49 -16.34
CA HIS A 199 -3.49 4.10 -17.03
C HIS A 199 -2.82 2.86 -16.41
N VAL A 200 -2.85 2.71 -15.08
CA VAL A 200 -2.29 1.54 -14.39
C VAL A 200 -3.11 0.30 -14.73
N LYS A 201 -4.44 0.41 -14.64
CA LYS A 201 -5.37 -0.67 -15.01
C LYS A 201 -5.17 -1.11 -16.45
N TYR A 202 -5.08 -0.18 -17.39
CA TYR A 202 -4.82 -0.47 -18.79
C TYR A 202 -3.54 -1.29 -18.98
N LYS A 203 -2.43 -0.90 -18.32
CA LYS A 203 -1.17 -1.65 -18.38
C LYS A 203 -1.28 -3.05 -17.75
N ILE A 204 -2.02 -3.20 -16.65
CA ILE A 204 -2.30 -4.50 -16.02
C ILE A 204 -3.09 -5.40 -16.98
N MET A 205 -4.09 -4.86 -17.66
CA MET A 205 -4.96 -5.60 -18.59
C MET A 205 -4.21 -6.10 -19.84
N LEU A 206 -3.20 -5.35 -20.30
CA LEU A 206 -2.33 -5.80 -21.40
C LEU A 206 -1.57 -7.09 -21.09
N GLU A 207 -1.25 -7.33 -19.81
CA GLU A 207 -0.52 -8.53 -19.38
C GLU A 207 -1.43 -9.68 -19.00
N SER A 208 -2.62 -9.36 -18.50
CA SER A 208 -3.63 -10.37 -18.25
C SER A 208 -5.02 -9.74 -18.21
N PRO A 209 -5.94 -10.21 -19.06
CA PRO A 209 -7.22 -9.55 -19.31
C PRO A 209 -8.18 -9.58 -18.12
N LEU A 210 -7.91 -10.42 -17.10
CA LEU A 210 -8.75 -10.56 -15.90
C LEU A 210 -8.13 -9.78 -14.74
N VAL A 211 -8.74 -8.65 -14.38
CA VAL A 211 -8.38 -7.84 -13.22
C VAL A 211 -9.16 -8.36 -12.00
N ARG A 212 -8.46 -9.03 -11.09
CA ARG A 212 -9.06 -9.70 -9.92
C ARG A 212 -8.06 -9.86 -8.80
N THR A 213 -8.52 -10.18 -7.59
CA THR A 213 -7.61 -10.45 -6.48
C THR A 213 -6.66 -11.63 -6.78
N PRO A 214 -5.37 -11.58 -6.38
CA PRO A 214 -4.44 -12.68 -6.67
C PRO A 214 -4.87 -14.00 -6.00
N SER A 215 -4.68 -15.14 -6.68
CA SER A 215 -5.16 -16.45 -6.23
C SER A 215 -4.59 -16.91 -4.88
N ILE A 216 -3.36 -16.49 -4.56
CA ILE A 216 -2.65 -16.86 -3.33
C ILE A 216 -2.95 -15.93 -2.15
N VAL A 217 -3.77 -14.89 -2.35
CA VAL A 217 -4.13 -13.92 -1.31
C VAL A 217 -5.41 -14.35 -0.60
N LYS A 218 -5.38 -14.45 0.73
CA LYS A 218 -6.55 -14.80 1.56
C LYS A 218 -7.38 -13.61 2.01
N LYS A 219 -6.77 -12.43 2.13
CA LYS A 219 -7.43 -11.15 2.47
C LYS A 219 -6.74 -10.02 1.74
N TRP A 220 -7.50 -9.08 1.19
CA TRP A 220 -6.96 -7.83 0.63
C TRP A 220 -7.64 -6.62 1.26
N SER A 221 -6.89 -5.83 2.01
CA SER A 221 -7.33 -4.51 2.50
C SER A 221 -6.62 -3.39 1.76
N ASN A 222 -7.37 -2.40 1.29
CA ASN A 222 -6.85 -1.20 0.65
C ASN A 222 -7.15 0.01 1.52
N LEU A 223 -6.10 0.72 1.94
CA LEU A 223 -6.20 1.91 2.78
C LEU A 223 -5.88 3.15 1.95
N ALA A 224 -6.84 4.06 1.86
CA ALA A 224 -6.74 5.27 1.03
C ALA A 224 -7.11 6.53 1.83
N ASP A 225 -6.30 7.58 1.72
CA ASP A 225 -6.66 8.92 2.19
C ASP A 225 -7.24 9.72 1.01
N ARG A 226 -8.47 10.25 1.13
CA ARG A 226 -9.13 11.03 0.06
C ARG A 226 -8.35 12.27 -0.38
N ARG A 227 -7.40 12.73 0.43
CA ARG A 227 -6.52 13.89 0.14
C ARG A 227 -5.21 13.47 -0.52
N ASP A 228 -4.97 12.17 -0.68
CA ASP A 228 -3.82 11.62 -1.38
C ASP A 228 -4.05 11.67 -2.90
N PRO A 229 -3.32 12.54 -3.64
CA PRO A 229 -3.54 12.71 -5.07
C PRO A 229 -3.10 11.50 -5.93
N VAL A 230 -2.53 10.46 -5.31
CA VAL A 230 -2.16 9.21 -5.99
C VAL A 230 -3.21 8.12 -5.77
N ALA A 231 -3.92 8.15 -4.65
CA ALA A 231 -5.07 7.29 -4.36
C ALA A 231 -6.37 8.01 -4.74
N LEU A 232 -6.41 8.59 -5.96
CA LEU A 232 -7.58 9.31 -6.47
C LEU A 232 -8.81 8.42 -6.57
N ASP A 233 -8.57 7.15 -6.88
CA ASP A 233 -9.58 6.11 -6.75
C ASP A 233 -9.38 5.42 -5.40
N VAL A 234 -10.39 5.57 -4.54
CA VAL A 234 -10.40 5.06 -3.18
C VAL A 234 -11.13 3.72 -3.06
N HIS A 235 -11.71 3.20 -4.15
CA HIS A 235 -12.59 2.03 -4.16
C HIS A 235 -12.09 0.93 -5.09
N LEU A 236 -10.93 0.32 -4.82
CA LEU A 236 -10.43 -0.79 -5.66
C LEU A 236 -11.38 -2.01 -5.72
N SER A 237 -12.35 -2.12 -4.81
CA SER A 237 -13.33 -3.19 -4.79
C SER A 237 -14.32 -3.21 -5.95
N ASP A 238 -14.56 -2.07 -6.63
CA ASP A 238 -15.40 -2.03 -7.85
C ASP A 238 -14.63 -2.47 -9.11
N ASP A 239 -13.30 -2.40 -9.04
CA ASP A 239 -12.39 -2.58 -10.15
C ASP A 239 -11.78 -3.98 -10.25
N TYR A 240 -11.66 -4.67 -9.10
CA TYR A 240 -10.99 -5.96 -8.99
C TYR A 240 -11.98 -7.04 -8.55
N GLU A 241 -12.25 -7.98 -9.46
CA GLU A 241 -13.13 -9.11 -9.16
C GLU A 241 -12.57 -10.00 -8.02
N ALA A 242 -13.45 -10.78 -7.39
CA ALA A 242 -13.02 -11.78 -6.41
C ALA A 242 -12.12 -12.85 -7.05
N ASN A 243 -11.19 -13.45 -6.29
CA ASN A 243 -10.50 -14.67 -6.73
C ASN A 243 -11.40 -15.91 -6.60
N TYR A 244 -10.89 -17.08 -6.99
CA TYR A 244 -11.64 -18.35 -6.92
C TYR A 244 -12.06 -18.76 -5.50
N ALA A 245 -11.41 -18.21 -4.46
CA ALA A 245 -11.80 -18.42 -3.06
C ALA A 245 -12.79 -17.35 -2.55
N GLY A 246 -13.29 -16.47 -3.42
CA GLY A 246 -14.24 -15.42 -3.07
C GLY A 246 -13.64 -14.19 -2.39
N VAL A 247 -12.30 -14.07 -2.35
CA VAL A 247 -11.63 -12.93 -1.72
C VAL A 247 -11.82 -11.69 -2.58
N LYS A 248 -12.51 -10.68 -2.04
CA LYS A 248 -12.67 -9.34 -2.63
C LYS A 248 -11.71 -8.34 -1.97
N VAL A 249 -11.48 -7.21 -2.64
CA VAL A 249 -10.82 -6.07 -1.98
C VAL A 249 -11.77 -5.48 -0.95
N ARG A 250 -11.24 -5.14 0.22
CA ARG A 250 -11.92 -4.33 1.23
C ARG A 250 -11.25 -2.97 1.27
N ASP A 251 -11.96 -1.94 0.84
CA ASP A 251 -11.49 -0.56 0.95
C ASP A 251 -11.86 0.00 2.33
N ASP A 252 -10.88 0.58 3.03
CA ASP A 252 -11.10 1.36 4.24
C ASP A 252 -10.47 2.76 4.04
N LEU A 253 -11.25 3.81 4.25
CA LEU A 253 -10.73 5.18 4.20
C LEU A 253 -9.91 5.47 5.46
N VAL A 254 -8.85 6.26 5.32
CA VAL A 254 -7.95 6.59 6.43
C VAL A 254 -7.56 8.05 6.44
N MET A 255 -7.17 8.55 7.61
CA MET A 255 -6.58 9.88 7.77
C MET A 255 -5.06 9.78 7.91
N ASN A 256 -4.34 9.96 6.80
CA ASN A 256 -2.88 10.03 6.80
C ASN A 256 -2.42 11.38 7.34
N ASP A 257 -2.24 11.44 8.66
CA ASP A 257 -1.57 12.57 9.31
C ASP A 257 -0.04 12.43 9.19
N TRP A 258 0.53 13.09 8.18
CA TRP A 258 1.96 13.29 8.06
C TRP A 258 2.34 14.76 7.81
N GLY A 259 1.80 15.68 8.61
CA GLY A 259 2.11 17.11 8.50
C GLY A 259 1.81 17.68 7.12
N GLY A 260 0.62 17.38 6.60
CA GLY A 260 0.14 17.83 5.28
C GLY A 260 0.60 16.97 4.08
N ILE A 261 1.35 15.89 4.31
CA ILE A 261 1.79 14.97 3.23
C ILE A 261 0.94 13.68 3.26
N HIS A 262 -0.20 13.70 2.58
CA HIS A 262 -1.18 12.60 2.62
C HIS A 262 -0.74 11.29 1.93
N HIS A 263 0.39 11.31 1.20
CA HIS A 263 0.92 10.14 0.49
C HIS A 263 2.10 9.46 1.22
N LYS A 264 2.52 9.95 2.41
CA LYS A 264 3.68 9.38 3.10
C LYS A 264 3.35 8.02 3.72
N SER A 265 4.13 6.99 3.42
CA SER A 265 3.92 5.64 3.97
C SER A 265 3.85 5.59 5.50
N TYR A 266 4.68 6.37 6.21
CA TYR A 266 4.70 6.35 7.67
C TYR A 266 3.38 6.81 8.30
N GLY A 267 2.65 7.73 7.66
CA GLY A 267 1.36 8.15 8.18
C GLY A 267 0.29 7.08 7.98
N TYR A 268 0.29 6.36 6.84
CA TYR A 268 -0.55 5.17 6.62
C TYR A 268 -0.27 4.05 7.64
N LEU A 269 1.00 3.76 7.92
CA LEU A 269 1.42 2.66 8.80
C LEU A 269 1.08 2.87 10.28
N ARG A 270 0.56 4.05 10.65
CA ARG A 270 0.16 4.39 12.02
C ARG A 270 -1.30 4.81 12.13
N THR A 271 -2.10 4.67 11.07
CA THR A 271 -3.54 4.96 11.19
C THR A 271 -4.21 3.89 12.06
N PRO A 272 -5.34 4.22 12.71
CA PRO A 272 -6.09 3.24 13.51
C PRO A 272 -6.52 2.01 12.70
N GLU A 273 -6.90 2.19 11.44
CA GLU A 273 -7.32 1.12 10.54
C GLU A 273 -6.17 0.15 10.29
N PHE A 274 -5.00 0.65 9.87
CA PHE A 274 -3.81 -0.18 9.70
C PHE A 274 -3.40 -0.89 11.00
N SER A 275 -3.45 -0.17 12.13
CA SER A 275 -3.07 -0.70 13.44
C SER A 275 -3.97 -1.87 13.85
N ASN A 276 -5.27 -1.80 13.56
CA ASN A 276 -6.22 -2.89 13.80
C ASN A 276 -5.95 -4.10 12.90
N LEU A 277 -5.63 -3.89 11.61
CA LEU A 277 -5.24 -4.99 10.72
C LEU A 277 -3.98 -5.68 11.24
N LEU A 278 -2.97 -4.90 11.66
CA LEU A 278 -1.72 -5.41 12.18
C LEU A 278 -1.90 -6.17 13.51
N LYS A 279 -2.67 -5.61 14.46
CA LYS A 279 -3.00 -6.27 15.73
C LYS A 279 -3.68 -7.62 15.52
N ASN A 280 -4.59 -7.72 14.56
CA ASN A 280 -5.31 -8.97 14.28
C ASN A 280 -4.44 -10.02 13.57
N PHE A 281 -3.34 -9.59 12.97
CA PHE A 281 -2.40 -10.47 12.29
C PHE A 281 -1.39 -11.08 13.26
N ILE A 282 -0.74 -10.23 14.08
CA ILE A 282 0.31 -10.62 15.04
C ILE A 282 -0.23 -11.41 16.24
#